data_AF-A0A7X3VRG8-F1
#
_entry.id   AF-A0A7X3VRG8-F1
#
_cell.length_a   1.000
_cell.length_b   1.000
_cell.length_c   1.000
_cell.angle_alpha   90.00
_cell.angle_beta   90.00
_cell.angle_gamma   90.00
#
_symmetry.space_group_name_H-M   'P 1'
#
loop_
_entity.id
_entity.type
_entity.pdbx_description
1 polymer ?
#
loop_
_entity_poly.entity_id
_entity_poly.type
_entity_poly.pdbx_seq_one_letter_code
_entity_poly.pdbx_strand_id
1 'polypeptide(L)' 'MKRRDVIRELKKMKCVLIRHGAKHDWYQNPNTRVSQPVPRHREIKDPLAKHILKMLKN' A
#
# COMPACT_ATOMS: atom_id res chain seq x y z
N MET A 1 9.22 6.49 5.57
CA MET A 1 7.80 6.76 5.92
C MET A 1 7.33 5.68 6.88
N LYS A 2 6.53 6.01 7.89
CA LYS A 2 6.00 4.98 8.78
C LYS A 2 4.91 4.19 8.05
N ARG A 3 4.85 2.87 8.24
CA ARG A 3 3.81 2.01 7.63
C ARG A 3 2.40 2.51 7.89
N ARG A 4 2.13 3.02 9.09
CA ARG A 4 0.84 3.61 9.47
C ARG A 4 0.41 4.77 8.56
N ASP A 5 1.36 5.58 8.09
CA ASP A 5 1.08 6.74 7.24
C ASP A 5 0.73 6.26 5.83
N VAL A 6 1.46 5.25 5.32
CA VAL A 6 1.15 4.61 4.04
C VAL A 6 -0.25 3.97 4.08
N ILE A 7 -0.58 3.20 5.12
CA ILE A 7 -1.91 2.61 5.27
C ILE A 7 -3.02 3.67 5.35
N ARG A 8 -2.77 4.79 6.04
CA ARG A 8 -3.73 5.90 6.10
C ARG A 8 -4.01 6.48 4.71
N GLU A 9 -2.98 6.70 3.89
CA GLU A 9 -3.17 7.18 2.53
C GLU A 9 -3.87 6.16 1.63
N LEU A 10 -3.53 4.86 1.76
CA LEU A 10 -4.23 3.78 1.04
C LEU A 10 -5.72 3.75 1.36
N LYS A 11 -6.10 3.93 2.64
CA LYS A 11 -7.50 4.03 3.06
C LYS A 11 -8.21 5.25 2.44
N LYS A 12 -7.54 6.41 2.40
CA LYS A 12 -8.10 7.62 1.75
C LYS A 12 -8.35 7.39 0.26
N MET A 13 -7.47 6.65 -0.40
CA MET A 13 -7.62 6.26 -1.81
C MET A 13 -8.61 5.10 -2.03
N LYS A 14 -9.35 4.68 -1.00
CA LYS A 14 -10.28 3.54 -1.03
C LYS A 14 -9.61 2.22 -1.49
N CYS A 15 -8.30 2.10 -1.32
CA CYS A 15 -7.60 0.84 -1.58
C CYS A 15 -7.97 -0.19 -0.51
N VAL A 16 -8.19 -1.43 -0.95
CA VAL A 16 -8.63 -2.54 -0.09
C VAL A 16 -7.50 -3.54 0.11
N LEU A 17 -7.42 -4.10 1.31
CA LEU A 17 -6.54 -5.22 1.62
C LEU A 17 -7.18 -6.49 1.06
N ILE A 18 -6.52 -7.13 0.10
CA ILE A 18 -7.06 -8.33 -0.56
C ILE A 18 -6.48 -9.63 0.01
N ARG A 19 -5.27 -9.58 0.58
CA ARG A 19 -4.59 -10.75 1.13
C ARG A 19 -3.49 -10.38 2.11
N HIS A 20 -3.39 -11.18 3.17
CA HIS A 20 -2.22 -11.23 4.02
C HIS A 20 -1.17 -12.19 3.44
N GLY A 21 0.02 -11.66 3.11
CA GLY A 21 1.21 -12.48 2.81
C GLY A 21 2.05 -12.74 4.07
N ALA A 22 3.21 -13.38 3.91
CA ALA A 22 4.12 -13.63 5.03
C ALA A 22 4.77 -12.33 5.54
N LYS A 23 5.47 -11.60 4.65
CA LYS A 23 6.18 -10.34 4.98
C LYS A 23 5.45 -9.08 4.51
N HIS A 24 4.47 -9.24 3.63
CA HIS A 24 3.78 -8.13 2.96
C HIS A 24 2.27 -8.33 2.99
N ASP A 25 1.53 -7.23 3.07
CA ASP A 25 0.08 -7.16 2.84
C ASP A 25 -0.17 -6.75 1.39
N TRP A 26 -1.14 -7.37 0.73
CA TRP A 26 -1.52 -7.00 -0.63
C TRP A 26 -2.67 -6.01 -0.62
N TYR A 27 -2.43 -4.81 -1.12
CA TYR A 27 -3.46 -3.79 -1.31
C TYR A 27 -3.80 -3.64 -2.79
N GLN A 28 -5.07 -3.48 -3.10
CA GLN A 28 -5.59 -3.26 -4.43
C GLN A 28 -6.41 -1.98 -4.49
N ASN A 29 -6.25 -1.19 -5.55
CA ASN A 29 -7.20 -0.15 -5.88
C ASN A 29 -8.39 -0.79 -6.64
N PRO A 30 -9.62 -0.71 -6.10
CA PRO A 30 -10.77 -1.37 -6.72
C PRO A 30 -11.16 -0.76 -8.09
N ASN A 31 -10.80 0.50 -8.35
CA ASN A 31 -11.13 1.19 -9.59
C ASN A 31 -10.21 0.76 -10.74
N THR A 32 -8.90 0.71 -10.52
CA THR A 32 -7.90 0.34 -11.55
C THR A 32 -7.53 -1.14 -11.53
N ARG A 33 -7.94 -1.89 -10.49
CA ARG A 33 -7.54 -3.27 -10.20
C ARG A 33 -6.04 -3.49 -9.99
N VAL A 34 -5.23 -2.43 -9.99
CA VAL A 34 -3.79 -2.49 -9.69
C VAL A 34 -3.60 -2.91 -8.25
N SER A 35 -2.68 -3.84 -8.03
CA SER A 35 -2.31 -4.34 -6.71
C SER A 35 -0.83 -4.08 -6.41
N GLN A 36 -0.50 -3.80 -5.15
CA GLN A 36 0.87 -3.62 -4.70
C GLN A 36 1.10 -4.28 -3.33
N PRO A 37 2.28 -4.89 -3.11
CA PRO A 37 2.68 -5.40 -1.81
C PRO A 37 3.15 -4.26 -0.89
N VAL A 38 2.60 -4.20 0.32
CA VAL A 38 2.96 -3.26 1.38
C VAL A 38 3.70 -4.00 2.50
N PRO A 39 4.96 -3.67 2.81
CA PRO A 39 5.70 -4.33 3.89
C PRO A 39 5.05 -4.16 5.25
N ARG A 40 5.17 -5.18 6.13
CA ARG A 40 4.62 -5.15 7.49
C ARG A 40 5.52 -4.54 8.56
N HIS A 41 6.78 -4.28 8.26
CA HIS A 41 7.69 -3.63 9.20
C HIS A 41 7.32 -2.15 9.44
N ARG A 42 7.82 -1.58 10.54
CA ARG A 42 7.40 -0.25 11.03
C ARG A 42 7.73 0.89 10.07
N GLU A 43 8.87 0.80 9.38
CA GLU A 43 9.43 1.86 8.54
C GLU A 43 9.67 1.40 7.12
N ILE A 44 8.96 2.01 6.17
CA ILE A 44 9.12 1.73 4.74
C ILE A 44 10.03 2.81 4.16
N LYS A 45 11.03 2.41 3.37
CA LYS A 45 11.89 3.35 2.64
C LYS A 45 11.06 4.32 1.83
N ASP A 46 11.37 5.62 1.93
CA ASP A 46 10.60 6.69 1.27
C ASP A 46 10.38 6.47 -0.24
N PRO A 47 11.40 6.07 -1.04
CA PRO A 47 11.20 5.79 -2.46
C PRO A 47 10.19 4.68 -2.70
N LEU A 48 10.24 3.61 -1.91
CA LEU A 48 9.31 2.48 -2.01
C LEU A 48 7.89 2.88 -1.64
N ALA A 49 7.72 3.61 -0.53
CA ALA A 49 6.42 4.10 -0.10
C ALA A 49 5.77 5.01 -1.16
N LYS A 50 6.54 5.95 -1.71
CA LYS A 50 6.07 6.85 -2.78
C LYS A 50 5.72 6.09 -4.06
N HIS A 51 6.52 5.08 -4.43
CA HIS A 51 6.24 4.23 -5.58
C HIS A 51 4.92 3.46 -5.41
N ILE A 52 4.70 2.80 -4.28
CA ILE A 52 3.46 2.07 -3.97
C ILE A 52 2.25 3.01 -4.08
N LEU A 53 2.32 4.18 -3.45
CA LEU A 53 1.22 5.17 -3.48
C LEU A 53 0.96 5.67 -4.90
N LYS A 54 2.02 5.91 -5.69
CA LYS A 54 1.88 6.34 -7.09
C LYS A 54 1.21 5.26 -7.94
N MET A 55 1.59 3.99 -7.79
CA MET A 55 1.01 2.88 -8.55
C MET A 55 -0.45 2.61 -8.19
N LEU A 56 -0.85 2.86 -6.95
CA LEU A 56 -2.23 2.67 -6.49
C LEU A 56 -3.10 3.92 -6.65
N LYS A 57 -2.53 5.05 -7.08
CA LYS A 57 -3.30 6.25 -7.40
C LYS A 57 -3.97 6.07 -8.77
N ASN A 58 -5.25 6.47 -8.88
CA ASN A 58 -5.91 6.67 -10.16
C ASN A 58 -5.33 7.90 -10.86
#